data_AF-A0A537WP97-F1
#
_entry.id   AF-A0A537WP97-F1
#
_cell.length_a   1.000
_cell.length_b   1.000
_cell.length_c   1.000
_cell.angle_alpha   90.00
_cell.angle_beta   90.00
_cell.angle_gamma   90.00
#
_symmetry.space_group_name_H-M   'P 1'
#
loop_
_entity.id
_entity.type
_entity.pdbx_description
1 polymer ?
#
loop_
_entity_poly.entity_id
_entity_poly.type
_entity_poly.pdbx_seq_one_letter_code
_entity_poly.pdbx_strand_id
1 'polypeptide(L)'
;MPDLKGKVDGISVRAPVPVGSITDLVVRLARETTVDRVNEAYRGASESGRLAGILLYADDPLVSTDVIHSQYSCIVDSELTMANGSLVKVFGWYDNEWGYSCRLVDVVSKVAADIPAAVSA
;
A
#
# COMPACT_ATOMS: atom_id res chain seq x y z
N MET A 1 -13.93 -1.12 2.53
CA MET A 1 -13.88 -0.82 3.98
C MET A 1 -15.06 0.09 4.36
N PRO A 2 -16.28 -0.45 4.53
CA PRO A 2 -17.46 0.36 4.85
C PRO A 2 -17.32 1.20 6.13
N ASP A 3 -16.60 0.67 7.13
CA ASP A 3 -16.40 1.30 8.44
C ASP A 3 -15.59 2.62 8.40
N LEU A 4 -14.96 2.92 7.25
CA LEU A 4 -14.22 4.16 6.99
C LEU A 4 -15.02 5.23 6.23
N LYS A 5 -16.30 4.97 5.90
CA LYS A 5 -17.13 5.94 5.17
C LYS A 5 -17.17 7.29 5.88
N GLY A 6 -16.82 8.36 5.15
CA GLY A 6 -16.80 9.74 5.66
C GLY A 6 -15.62 10.07 6.60
N LYS A 7 -14.65 9.16 6.78
CA LYS A 7 -13.48 9.36 7.66
C LYS A 7 -12.18 9.63 6.90
N VAL A 8 -12.18 9.45 5.59
CA VAL A 8 -11.01 9.61 4.72
C VAL A 8 -11.41 10.53 3.57
N ASP A 9 -10.58 11.54 3.33
CA ASP A 9 -10.66 12.47 2.20
C ASP A 9 -9.22 12.78 1.75
N GLY A 10 -9.03 13.35 0.57
CA GLY A 10 -7.70 13.61 0.04
C GLY A 10 -7.66 14.42 -1.24
N ILE A 11 -6.44 14.78 -1.63
CA ILE A 11 -6.13 15.47 -2.88
C ILE A 11 -4.98 14.75 -3.58
N SER A 12 -4.77 15.06 -4.86
CA SER A 12 -3.58 14.65 -5.61
C SER A 12 -2.84 15.89 -6.10
N VAL A 13 -1.52 15.89 -5.93
CA VAL A 13 -0.62 16.90 -6.48
C VAL A 13 0.22 16.24 -7.55
N ARG A 14 0.16 16.78 -8.77
CA ARG A 14 0.91 16.24 -9.92
C ARG A 14 2.30 16.88 -9.98
N ALA A 15 3.32 16.04 -10.05
CA ALA A 15 4.71 16.43 -10.29
C ALA A 15 5.15 15.96 -11.69
N PRO A 16 6.20 16.57 -12.30
CA PRO A 16 6.72 16.14 -13.59
C PRO A 16 7.61 14.88 -13.45
N VAL A 17 7.02 13.80 -12.93
CA VAL A 17 7.65 12.48 -12.77
C VAL A 17 6.81 11.47 -13.56
N PRO A 18 7.40 10.67 -14.47
CA PRO A 18 6.64 9.80 -15.36
C PRO A 18 5.96 8.64 -14.63
N VAL A 19 6.66 8.01 -13.70
CA VAL A 19 6.21 6.84 -12.92
C VAL A 19 6.84 6.91 -11.52
N GLY A 20 6.16 6.33 -10.54
CA GLY A 20 6.61 6.31 -9.14
C GLY A 20 5.84 7.35 -8.33
N SER A 21 4.68 6.93 -7.84
CA SER A 21 3.78 7.77 -7.05
C SER A 21 3.91 7.43 -5.57
N ILE A 22 3.47 8.35 -4.70
CA ILE A 22 3.49 8.17 -3.25
C ILE A 22 2.18 8.64 -2.63
N THR A 23 1.71 7.91 -1.63
CA THR A 23 0.61 8.34 -0.75
C THR A 23 1.19 8.87 0.54
N ASP A 24 0.84 10.12 0.87
CA ASP A 24 1.05 10.73 2.18
C ASP A 24 -0.27 10.62 2.97
N LEU A 25 -0.29 9.73 3.98
CA LEU A 25 -1.49 9.46 4.77
C LEU A 25 -1.31 9.98 6.19
N VAL A 26 -2.08 11.01 6.55
CA VAL A 26 -2.18 11.52 7.92
C VAL A 26 -3.50 11.05 8.54
N VAL A 27 -3.43 10.38 9.70
CA VAL A 27 -4.58 9.80 10.39
C VAL A 27 -4.52 10.03 11.89
N ARG A 28 -5.69 10.17 12.52
CA ARG A 28 -5.84 10.12 13.98
C ARG A 28 -6.29 8.72 14.41
N LEU A 29 -5.45 8.03 15.16
CA LEU A 29 -5.74 6.71 15.71
C LEU A 29 -6.62 6.82 16.96
N ALA A 30 -7.28 5.71 17.34
CA ALA A 30 -8.10 5.65 18.55
C ALA A 30 -7.29 5.60 19.85
N ARG A 31 -5.98 5.34 19.76
CA ARG A 31 -5.05 5.24 20.88
C ARG A 31 -3.73 5.89 20.52
N GLU A 32 -2.99 6.31 21.54
CA GLU A 32 -1.62 6.78 21.36
C GLU A 32 -0.71 5.65 20.85
N THR A 33 0.28 6.04 20.06
CA THR A 33 1.25 5.12 19.49
C THR A 33 2.62 5.76 19.37
N THR A 34 3.62 4.97 18.97
CA THR A 34 4.97 5.39 18.63
C THR A 34 5.27 5.05 17.18
N VAL A 35 6.32 5.66 16.61
CA VAL A 35 6.84 5.32 15.28
C VAL A 35 7.16 3.82 15.20
N ASP A 36 7.91 3.29 16.16
CA ASP A 36 8.28 1.87 16.21
C ASP A 36 7.07 0.93 16.14
N ARG A 37 5.99 1.25 16.87
CA ARG A 37 4.76 0.43 16.85
C ARG A 37 4.05 0.47 15.50
N VAL A 38 4.09 1.61 14.82
CA VAL A 38 3.51 1.75 13.47
C VAL A 38 4.34 0.97 12.47
N ASN A 39 5.67 1.15 12.51
CA ASN A 39 6.61 0.47 11.63
C ASN A 39 6.55 -1.04 11.82
N GLU A 40 6.53 -1.53 13.07
CA GLU A 40 6.39 -2.96 13.36
C GLU A 40 5.07 -3.54 12.85
N ALA A 41 3.97 -2.80 12.93
CA ALA A 41 2.69 -3.24 12.40
C ALA A 41 2.73 -3.39 10.87
N TYR A 42 3.40 -2.48 10.16
CA TYR A 42 3.59 -2.59 8.71
C TYR A 42 4.58 -3.69 8.33
N ARG A 43 5.70 -3.84 9.06
CA ARG A 43 6.68 -4.92 8.89
C ARG A 43 6.00 -6.28 9.01
N GLY A 44 5.32 -6.55 10.12
CA GLY A 44 4.61 -7.81 10.34
C GLY A 44 3.51 -8.09 9.31
N ALA A 45 2.80 -7.05 8.85
CA ALA A 45 1.80 -7.17 7.80
C ALA A 45 2.41 -7.45 6.42
N SER A 46 3.62 -6.97 6.14
CA SER A 46 4.34 -7.22 4.89
C SER A 46 4.93 -8.64 4.83
N GLU A 47 5.34 -9.18 5.98
CA GLU A 47 6.00 -10.49 6.07
C GLU A 47 5.00 -11.65 6.10
N SER A 48 3.77 -11.42 6.58
CA SER A 48 2.82 -12.51 6.82
C SER A 48 1.35 -12.13 6.61
N GLY A 49 0.52 -13.15 6.42
CA GLY A 49 -0.92 -13.00 6.27
C GLY A 49 -1.35 -12.46 4.91
N ARG A 50 -2.53 -11.84 4.85
CA ARG A 50 -3.20 -11.47 3.59
C ARG A 50 -2.50 -10.38 2.77
N LEU A 51 -1.53 -9.68 3.36
CA LEU A 51 -0.80 -8.59 2.73
C LEU A 51 0.62 -8.99 2.31
N ALA A 52 1.09 -10.19 2.68
CA ALA A 52 2.35 -10.72 2.18
C ALA A 52 2.32 -10.82 0.64
N GLY A 53 3.37 -10.30 0.00
CA GLY A 53 3.45 -10.19 -1.47
C GLY A 53 2.63 -9.05 -2.09
N ILE A 54 1.85 -8.30 -1.28
CA ILE A 54 1.07 -7.13 -1.71
C ILE A 54 1.65 -5.85 -1.11
N LEU A 55 2.04 -5.90 0.15
CA LEU A 55 2.68 -4.84 0.91
C LEU A 55 4.17 -5.16 1.05
N LEU A 56 5.03 -4.17 0.85
CA LEU A 56 6.44 -4.21 1.22
C LEU A 56 6.68 -3.20 2.35
N TYR A 57 7.48 -3.59 3.34
CA TYR A 57 8.08 -2.67 4.30
C TYR A 57 9.51 -2.37 3.83
N ALA A 58 9.88 -1.10 3.73
CA ALA A 58 11.22 -0.66 3.35
C ALA A 58 11.84 0.21 4.44
N ASP A 59 13.05 -0.15 4.86
CA ASP A 59 13.93 0.62 5.75
C ASP A 59 15.15 1.21 5.01
N ASP A 60 15.16 1.14 3.69
CA ASP A 60 16.12 1.83 2.83
C ASP A 60 15.64 3.26 2.51
N PRO A 61 16.55 4.23 2.30
CA PRO A 61 16.20 5.57 1.85
C PRO A 61 15.79 5.55 0.37
N LEU A 62 14.48 5.49 0.10
CA LEU A 62 13.93 5.36 -1.26
C LEU A 62 13.70 6.72 -1.96
N VAL A 63 13.78 6.70 -3.29
CA VAL A 63 13.25 7.74 -4.19
C VAL A 63 12.29 7.16 -5.22
N SER A 64 11.60 8.02 -5.98
CA SER A 64 10.53 7.60 -6.90
C SER A 64 10.98 6.61 -7.99
N THR A 65 12.25 6.65 -8.41
CA THR A 65 12.77 5.73 -9.43
C THR A 65 13.02 4.33 -8.90
N ASP A 66 13.24 4.16 -7.60
CA ASP A 66 13.56 2.86 -7.00
C ASP A 66 12.35 1.92 -6.99
N VAL A 67 11.15 2.47 -7.13
CA VAL A 67 9.89 1.71 -7.08
C VAL A 67 9.36 1.31 -8.46
N ILE A 68 10.02 1.76 -9.54
CA ILE A 68 9.62 1.44 -10.92
C ILE A 68 9.67 -0.07 -11.14
N HIS A 69 8.61 -0.62 -11.76
CA HIS A 69 8.38 -2.05 -11.96
C HIS A 69 8.26 -2.88 -10.68
N SER A 70 8.08 -2.23 -9.53
CA SER A 70 7.74 -2.96 -8.30
C SER A 70 6.35 -3.59 -8.43
N GLN A 71 6.27 -4.88 -8.14
CA GLN A 71 5.00 -5.62 -8.13
C GLN A 71 4.14 -5.33 -6.90
N TYR A 72 4.67 -4.67 -5.87
CA TYR A 72 3.93 -4.39 -4.63
C TYR A 72 2.89 -3.30 -4.87
N SER A 73 1.74 -3.43 -4.22
CA SER A 73 0.68 -2.40 -4.27
C SER A 73 0.98 -1.20 -3.37
N CYS A 74 1.82 -1.39 -2.37
CA CYS A 74 2.30 -0.34 -1.48
C CYS A 74 3.64 -0.76 -0.90
N ILE A 75 4.63 0.13 -0.97
CA ILE A 75 5.92 0.02 -0.31
C ILE A 75 5.94 1.08 0.78
N VAL A 76 5.80 0.67 2.03
CA VAL A 76 5.79 1.58 3.16
C VAL A 76 7.21 2.01 3.46
N ASP A 77 7.42 3.31 3.45
CA ASP A 77 8.70 3.95 3.72
C ASP A 77 8.82 4.23 5.22
N SER A 78 9.60 3.40 5.92
CA SER A 78 9.63 3.44 7.39
C SER A 78 10.34 4.67 7.94
N GLU A 79 11.30 5.22 7.17
CA GLU A 79 12.09 6.39 7.54
C GLU A 79 11.24 7.67 7.55
N LEU A 80 10.15 7.70 6.79
CA LEU A 80 9.23 8.84 6.71
C LEU A 80 8.07 8.79 7.72
N THR A 81 7.97 7.73 8.53
CA THR A 81 6.87 7.59 9.51
C THR A 81 7.01 8.59 10.65
N MET A 82 5.92 9.29 10.95
CA MET A 82 5.85 10.25 12.06
C MET A 82 4.69 9.91 13.00
N ALA A 83 4.91 10.08 14.30
CA ALA A 83 3.88 9.91 15.32
C ALA A 83 3.96 11.03 16.37
N ASN A 84 2.80 11.61 16.69
CA ASN A 84 2.62 12.55 17.79
C ASN A 84 1.35 12.17 18.57
N GLY A 85 1.53 11.38 19.64
CA GLY A 85 0.43 10.79 20.39
C GLY A 85 -0.44 9.89 19.51
N SER A 86 -1.66 10.32 19.22
CA SER A 86 -2.61 9.60 18.36
C SER A 86 -2.58 10.04 16.88
N LEU A 87 -1.89 11.14 16.55
CA LEU A 87 -1.75 11.62 15.18
C LEU A 87 -0.54 10.96 14.52
N VAL A 88 -0.77 10.25 13.42
CA VAL A 88 0.23 9.46 12.71
C VAL A 88 0.26 9.86 11.24
N LYS A 89 1.46 9.90 10.67
CA LYS A 89 1.70 10.11 9.25
C LYS A 89 2.55 8.95 8.72
N VAL A 90 2.13 8.36 7.62
CA VAL A 90 2.86 7.27 6.94
C VAL A 90 2.91 7.54 5.45
N PHE A 91 3.95 7.03 4.81
CA PHE A 91 4.16 7.16 3.38
C PHE A 91 4.20 5.79 2.72
N GLY A 92 3.51 5.66 1.59
CA GLY A 92 3.47 4.45 0.79
C GLY A 92 3.78 4.75 -0.66
N TRP A 93 4.90 4.26 -1.16
CA TRP A 93 5.24 4.32 -2.57
C TRP A 93 4.51 3.24 -3.37
N TYR A 94 4.28 3.52 -4.65
CA TYR A 94 3.78 2.53 -5.59
C TYR A 94 4.13 2.93 -7.02
N ASP A 95 4.45 1.93 -7.84
CA ASP A 95 4.37 2.07 -9.28
C ASP A 95 2.88 2.06 -9.67
N ASN A 96 2.37 3.22 -10.08
CA ASN A 96 0.97 3.41 -10.47
C ASN A 96 0.58 2.71 -11.77
N GLU A 97 1.52 2.12 -12.50
CA GLU A 97 1.28 1.31 -13.69
C GLU A 97 1.47 -0.18 -13.38
N TRP A 98 2.64 -0.54 -12.87
CA TRP A 98 3.08 -1.93 -12.76
C TRP A 98 2.39 -2.69 -11.62
N GLY A 99 2.47 -2.17 -10.39
CA GLY A 99 1.87 -2.81 -9.22
C GLY A 99 0.36 -2.97 -9.35
N TYR A 100 -0.31 -1.98 -9.94
CA TYR A 100 -1.73 -2.07 -10.28
C TYR A 100 -2.01 -3.15 -11.34
N SER A 101 -1.21 -3.21 -12.41
CA SER A 101 -1.35 -4.23 -13.45
C SER A 101 -1.18 -5.64 -12.90
N CYS A 102 -0.25 -5.87 -11.98
CA CYS A 102 -0.13 -7.14 -11.27
C CYS A 102 -1.41 -7.49 -10.50
N ARG A 103 -2.01 -6.52 -9.78
CA ARG A 103 -3.29 -6.75 -9.07
C ARG A 103 -4.45 -7.05 -10.01
N LEU A 104 -4.47 -6.45 -11.21
CA LEU A 104 -5.48 -6.74 -12.21
C LEU A 104 -5.41 -8.21 -12.63
N VAL A 105 -4.21 -8.73 -12.90
CA VAL A 105 -3.99 -10.16 -13.20
C VAL A 105 -4.44 -11.05 -12.04
N ASP A 106 -4.12 -10.66 -10.79
CA ASP A 106 -4.55 -11.40 -9.60
C ASP A 106 -6.08 -11.48 -9.48
N VAL A 107 -6.77 -10.35 -9.73
CA VAL A 107 -8.25 -10.30 -9.70
C VAL A 107 -8.86 -11.14 -10.81
N VAL A 108 -8.35 -11.04 -12.03
CA VAL A 108 -8.82 -11.86 -13.16
C VAL A 108 -8.64 -13.34 -12.86
N SER A 109 -7.50 -13.73 -12.31
CA SER A 109 -7.22 -15.12 -11.94
C SER A 109 -8.19 -15.63 -10.86
N LYS A 110 -8.52 -14.79 -9.87
CA LYS A 110 -9.50 -15.12 -8.82
C LYS A 110 -10.89 -15.32 -9.40
N VAL A 111 -11.36 -14.38 -10.23
CA VAL A 111 -12.68 -14.49 -10.88
C VAL A 111 -12.74 -15.71 -11.79
N ALA A 112 -11.69 -15.99 -12.54
CA ALA A 112 -11.63 -17.16 -13.42
C ALA A 112 -11.72 -18.49 -12.66
N ALA A 113 -11.14 -18.57 -11.45
CA ALA A 113 -11.24 -19.76 -10.61
C ALA A 113 -12.68 -20.05 -10.13
N ASP A 114 -13.54 -19.03 -10.07
CA ASP A 114 -14.94 -19.16 -9.68
C ASP A 114 -15.89 -19.42 -10.87
N ILE A 115 -15.39 -19.31 -12.11
CA ILE A 115 -16.17 -19.65 -13.30
C ILE A 115 -16.17 -21.17 -13.46
N PRO A 116 -17.34 -21.84 -13.46
CA PRO A 116 -17.41 -23.27 -13.74
C PRO A 116 -16.73 -23.57 -15.07
N ALA A 117 -15.90 -24.60 -15.11
CA ALA A 117 -15.35 -25.07 -16.38
C ALA A 117 -16.50 -25.25 -17.36
N ALA A 118 -16.37 -24.65 -18.56
CA ALA A 118 -17.38 -24.80 -19.60
C ALA A 118 -17.67 -26.29 -19.76
N VAL A 119 -18.95 -26.68 -19.64
CA VAL A 119 -19.37 -28.04 -19.93
C VAL A 119 -18.93 -28.29 -21.37
N SER A 120 -17.90 -29.12 -21.55
CA SER A 120 -17.41 -29.52 -22.85
C SER A 120 -18.58 -30.11 -23.63
N ALA A 121 -18.94 -29.47 -24.75
CA ALA A 121 -19.87 -30.01 -25.73
C ALA A 121 -19.23 -31.16 -26.52
#